data_AF-A0A8S3HW68-F1
#
_entry.id   AF-A0A8S3HW68-F1
#
_cell.length_a   1.000
_cell.length_b   1.000
_cell.length_c   1.000
_cell.angle_alpha   90.00
_cell.angle_beta   90.00
_cell.angle_gamma   90.00
#
_symmetry.space_group_name_H-M   'P 1'
#
loop_
_entity.id
_entity.type
_entity.pdbx_description
1 polymer ?
#
loop_
_entity_poly.entity_id
_entity_poly.type
_entity_poly.pdbx_seq_one_letter_code
_entity_poly.pdbx_strand_id
1 'polypeptide(L)'
;MELDEDENNKDSINTNQDEQDKEGTGITGGTGDEKDASEYFVVPTKGQSVPQARTQNSKLAIDHILRGSFESTMRLLHDQVGIVCFDEYKQIILQKYSCSRTAFTGLPSLLLLYACPLRN
;
A
#
# COMPACT_ATOMS: atom_id res chain seq x y z
N MET A 1 29.52 18.50 51.57
CA MET A 1 28.93 17.18 51.83
C MET A 1 28.35 16.73 50.50
N GLU A 2 29.23 16.22 49.66
CA GLU A 2 28.85 15.25 48.64
C GLU A 2 28.17 14.04 49.30
N LEU A 3 27.34 13.35 48.53
CA LEU A 3 27.40 11.89 48.33
C LEU A 3 26.58 11.56 47.07
N ASP A 4 27.26 11.65 45.92
CA ASP A 4 27.40 10.62 44.88
C ASP A 4 26.18 9.90 44.23
N GLU A 5 26.46 9.27 43.08
CA GLU A 5 25.56 8.73 42.04
C GLU A 5 25.28 7.21 42.24
N ASP A 6 24.33 6.51 41.59
CA ASP A 6 23.28 6.89 40.61
C ASP A 6 21.89 6.27 41.02
N GLU A 7 21.20 5.25 40.44
CA GLU A 7 21.40 4.35 39.29
C GLU A 7 20.18 4.36 38.33
N ASN A 8 20.40 4.85 37.11
CA ASN A 8 20.09 4.13 35.86
C ASN A 8 18.62 3.70 35.56
N ASN A 9 17.86 4.67 35.03
CA ASN A 9 17.12 4.54 33.76
C ASN A 9 16.47 3.17 33.40
N LYS A 10 15.15 3.07 33.65
CA LYS A 10 14.08 2.57 32.75
C LYS A 10 12.71 2.86 33.37
N ASP A 11 11.65 3.20 32.64
CA ASP A 11 11.50 3.37 31.19
C ASP A 11 11.02 4.79 30.85
N SER A 12 11.63 5.45 29.87
CA SER A 12 11.19 6.76 29.35
C SER A 12 11.50 6.88 27.85
N ILE A 13 10.73 6.14 27.03
CA ILE A 13 10.80 6.26 25.57
C ILE A 13 9.81 7.34 25.13
N ASN A 14 10.33 8.55 24.97
CA ASN A 14 9.59 9.73 24.56
C ASN A 14 9.68 9.97 23.04
N THR A 15 8.57 10.42 22.45
CA THR A 15 8.46 11.25 21.22
C THR A 15 9.16 10.81 19.92
N ASN A 16 8.31 10.73 18.89
CA ASN A 16 8.56 10.84 17.45
C ASN A 16 9.89 11.47 17.00
N GLN A 17 10.53 10.87 15.99
CA GLN A 17 11.02 11.63 14.82
C GLN A 17 11.19 10.73 13.59
N ASP A 18 11.23 11.36 12.41
CA ASP A 18 11.03 10.75 11.09
C ASP A 18 12.34 10.33 10.37
N GLU A 19 12.18 9.65 9.23
CA GLU A 19 13.13 9.49 8.11
C GLU A 19 14.61 9.08 8.39
N GLN A 20 14.98 7.84 8.05
CA GLN A 20 15.83 7.56 6.87
C GLN A 20 16.12 6.06 6.61
N ASP A 21 15.73 5.61 5.42
CA ASP A 21 16.46 4.75 4.46
C ASP A 21 17.45 3.67 4.95
N LYS A 22 17.11 2.40 4.69
CA LYS A 22 18.03 1.46 4.01
C LYS A 22 17.36 0.24 3.37
N GLU A 23 18.10 -0.38 2.47
CA GLU A 23 17.62 -1.40 1.53
C GLU A 23 17.45 -2.79 2.17
N GLY A 24 16.83 -3.70 1.42
CA GLY A 24 16.41 -5.02 1.92
C GLY A 24 17.56 -5.97 2.27
N THR A 25 17.23 -6.98 3.07
CA THR A 25 18.04 -8.18 3.29
C THR A 25 17.16 -9.41 3.06
N GLY A 26 17.69 -10.39 2.34
CA GLY A 26 16.93 -11.57 1.91
C GLY A 26 16.66 -12.57 3.04
N ILE A 27 15.65 -13.42 2.86
CA ILE A 27 15.44 -14.60 3.69
C ILE A 27 16.53 -15.65 3.40
N THR A 28 17.26 -16.06 4.43
CA THR A 28 18.35 -17.04 4.34
C THR A 28 17.81 -18.47 4.43
N GLY A 29 17.84 -19.20 3.30
CA GLY A 29 17.74 -20.66 3.29
C GLY A 29 19.12 -21.28 3.55
N GLY A 30 19.22 -22.19 4.52
CA GLY A 30 20.50 -22.74 4.98
C GLY A 30 20.90 -24.07 4.33
N THR A 31 22.17 -24.15 3.93
CA THR A 31 23.05 -25.34 3.93
C THR A 31 22.52 -26.68 3.42
N GLY A 32 22.96 -27.09 2.22
CA GLY A 32 22.84 -28.48 1.75
C GLY A 32 23.30 -28.71 0.31
N ASP A 33 24.56 -29.14 0.14
CA ASP A 33 25.20 -29.82 -1.00
C ASP A 33 25.02 -29.31 -2.45
N GLU A 34 26.14 -29.26 -3.18
CA GLU A 34 26.19 -28.96 -4.62
C GLU A 34 25.63 -30.10 -5.49
N LYS A 35 24.31 -30.10 -5.74
CA LYS A 35 23.69 -30.87 -6.82
C LYS A 35 22.67 -30.04 -7.59
N ASP A 36 22.82 -30.07 -8.92
CA ASP A 36 21.87 -29.62 -9.93
C ASP A 36 21.06 -28.34 -9.60
N ALA A 37 21.70 -27.18 -9.82
CA ALA A 37 21.08 -25.85 -9.77
C ALA A 37 19.98 -25.61 -10.85
N SER A 38 19.49 -26.67 -11.49
CA SER A 38 18.38 -26.71 -12.45
C SER A 38 17.04 -27.10 -11.81
N GLU A 39 17.03 -27.69 -10.59
CA GLU A 39 15.80 -28.25 -9.97
C GLU A 39 15.20 -27.39 -8.83
N TYR A 40 15.66 -26.16 -8.63
CA TYR A 40 15.14 -25.28 -7.55
C TYR A 40 14.26 -24.13 -8.07
N PHE A 41 12.94 -24.31 -8.04
CA PHE A 41 11.96 -23.29 -8.42
C PHE A 41 11.40 -22.52 -7.22
N VAL A 42 11.69 -21.22 -7.15
CA VAL A 42 11.15 -20.30 -6.13
C VAL A 42 10.04 -19.44 -6.74
N VAL A 43 8.87 -19.41 -6.10
CA VAL A 43 7.72 -18.60 -6.54
C VAL A 43 8.02 -17.10 -6.34
N PRO A 44 7.89 -16.24 -7.36
CA PRO A 44 8.12 -14.80 -7.21
C PRO A 44 7.15 -14.11 -6.25
N THR A 45 7.67 -13.24 -5.39
CA THR A 45 6.85 -12.37 -4.51
C THR A 45 6.00 -11.41 -5.33
N LYS A 46 4.72 -11.26 -4.96
CA LYS A 46 3.79 -10.31 -5.60
C LYS A 46 4.32 -8.87 -5.50
N GLY A 47 4.43 -8.19 -6.64
CA GLY A 47 4.81 -6.77 -6.71
C GLY A 47 3.72 -5.83 -6.19
N GLN A 48 4.07 -4.55 -5.98
CA GLN A 48 3.10 -3.52 -5.63
C GLN A 48 2.09 -3.31 -6.76
N SER A 49 0.80 -3.27 -6.41
CA SER A 49 -0.27 -3.29 -7.40
C SER A 49 -0.53 -1.90 -8.00
N VAL A 50 -0.55 -1.75 -9.33
CA VAL A 50 -0.44 -0.45 -10.05
C VAL A 50 -1.22 0.74 -9.43
N PRO A 51 -2.54 0.67 -9.18
CA PRO A 51 -3.26 1.81 -8.59
C PRO A 51 -3.02 2.02 -7.07
N GLN A 52 -2.05 1.34 -6.42
CA GLN A 52 -1.74 1.48 -4.97
C GLN A 52 -0.60 2.48 -4.81
N ALA A 53 0.42 2.35 -5.67
CA ALA A 53 1.39 3.41 -5.91
C ALA A 53 0.68 4.75 -6.26
N ARG A 54 -0.42 4.71 -7.03
CA ARG A 54 -1.23 5.93 -7.32
C ARG A 54 -1.86 6.52 -6.06
N THR A 55 -2.51 5.71 -5.23
CA THR A 55 -3.08 6.14 -3.94
C THR A 55 -2.03 6.72 -2.99
N GLN A 56 -0.79 6.22 -3.03
CA GLN A 56 0.35 6.79 -2.28
C GLN A 56 0.84 8.13 -2.85
N ASN A 57 0.74 8.33 -4.17
CA ASN A 57 1.19 9.55 -4.86
C ASN A 57 0.11 10.64 -5.01
N SER A 58 -1.16 10.36 -4.69
CA SER A 58 -2.29 11.27 -4.92
C SER A 58 -3.01 11.65 -3.62
N LYS A 59 -3.31 12.94 -3.45
CA LYS A 59 -4.14 13.49 -2.36
C LYS A 59 -5.58 13.83 -2.78
N LEU A 60 -5.96 13.49 -4.01
CA LEU A 60 -7.28 13.77 -4.56
C LEU A 60 -8.28 12.66 -4.21
N ALA A 61 -9.37 12.98 -3.53
CA ALA A 61 -10.39 12.01 -3.11
C ALA A 61 -10.91 11.11 -4.26
N ILE A 62 -11.01 11.66 -5.48
CA ILE A 62 -11.43 10.93 -6.69
C ILE A 62 -10.44 9.84 -7.12
N ASP A 63 -9.13 10.02 -6.94
CA ASP A 63 -8.15 8.97 -7.27
C ASP A 63 -8.25 7.80 -6.28
N HIS A 64 -8.55 8.10 -5.01
CA HIS A 64 -8.84 7.10 -3.98
C HIS A 64 -10.13 6.34 -4.31
N ILE A 65 -11.15 7.00 -4.88
CA ILE A 65 -12.35 6.32 -5.42
C ILE A 65 -11.97 5.40 -6.57
N LEU A 66 -11.11 5.83 -7.49
CA LEU A 66 -10.72 5.04 -8.66
C LEU A 66 -9.93 3.76 -8.27
N ARG A 67 -9.09 3.81 -7.23
CA ARG A 67 -8.54 2.59 -6.59
C ARG A 67 -9.62 1.78 -5.84
N GLY A 68 -10.64 2.42 -5.29
CA GLY A 68 -11.61 1.80 -4.38
C GLY A 68 -11.17 1.85 -2.91
N SER A 69 -10.30 2.79 -2.55
CA SER A 69 -9.93 3.08 -1.16
C SER A 69 -10.99 3.99 -0.53
N PHE A 70 -12.21 3.45 -0.35
CA PHE A 70 -13.37 4.24 0.05
C PHE A 70 -13.20 4.92 1.42
N GLU A 71 -12.53 4.28 2.39
CA GLU A 71 -12.20 4.87 3.69
C GLU A 71 -11.37 6.16 3.54
N SER A 72 -10.28 6.09 2.79
CA SER A 72 -9.40 7.24 2.54
C SER A 72 -10.08 8.31 1.68
N THR A 73 -10.95 7.92 0.73
CA THR A 73 -11.87 8.85 0.06
C THR A 73 -12.74 9.59 1.07
N MET A 74 -13.44 8.88 1.96
CA MET A 74 -14.38 9.52 2.89
C MET A 74 -13.66 10.48 3.82
N ARG A 75 -12.46 10.12 4.31
CA ARG A 75 -11.64 11.03 5.12
C ARG A 75 -11.20 12.26 4.31
N LEU A 76 -10.66 12.09 3.10
CA LEU A 76 -10.30 13.23 2.24
C LEU A 76 -11.51 14.12 1.89
N LEU A 77 -12.70 13.55 1.72
CA LEU A 77 -13.92 14.28 1.37
C LEU A 77 -14.53 15.01 2.58
N HIS A 78 -14.43 14.41 3.77
CA HIS A 78 -14.72 15.07 5.04
C HIS A 78 -13.76 16.25 5.27
N ASP A 79 -12.45 16.01 5.17
CA ASP A 79 -11.41 17.01 5.51
C ASP A 79 -11.30 18.16 4.49
N GLN A 80 -11.70 17.94 3.22
CA GLN A 80 -11.66 18.95 2.15
C GLN A 80 -13.00 19.66 1.90
N VAL A 81 -14.14 19.02 2.23
CA VAL A 81 -15.49 19.51 1.83
C VAL A 81 -16.48 19.55 3.01
N GLY A 82 -16.13 18.98 4.18
CA GLY A 82 -17.01 18.94 5.35
C GLY A 82 -18.18 17.95 5.23
N ILE A 83 -18.10 16.97 4.32
CA ILE A 83 -19.18 15.99 4.12
C ILE A 83 -19.17 14.96 5.25
N VAL A 84 -20.25 14.97 6.06
CA VAL A 84 -20.46 14.05 7.19
C VAL A 84 -21.42 12.91 6.83
N CYS A 85 -22.41 13.16 5.96
CA CYS A 85 -23.36 12.16 5.48
C CYS A 85 -23.01 11.71 4.06
N PHE A 86 -22.72 10.41 3.88
CA PHE A 86 -22.26 9.84 2.61
C PHE A 86 -23.34 9.08 1.81
N ASP A 87 -24.56 8.94 2.34
CA ASP A 87 -25.56 8.03 1.78
C ASP A 87 -26.04 8.47 0.38
N GLU A 88 -26.30 9.76 0.19
CA GLU A 88 -26.65 10.37 -1.10
C GLU A 88 -25.51 10.23 -2.14
N TYR A 89 -24.26 10.38 -1.69
CA TYR A 89 -23.07 10.31 -2.55
C TYR A 89 -22.69 8.89 -2.97
N LYS A 90 -23.20 7.86 -2.28
CA LYS A 90 -22.89 6.44 -2.48
C LYS A 90 -23.00 6.00 -3.94
N GLN A 91 -24.07 6.41 -4.64
CA GLN A 91 -24.29 6.06 -6.05
C GLN A 91 -23.24 6.72 -6.98
N ILE A 92 -22.88 7.98 -6.72
CA ILE A 92 -21.87 8.70 -7.51
C ILE A 92 -20.49 8.08 -7.29
N ILE A 93 -20.15 7.76 -6.04
CA ILE A 93 -18.87 7.13 -5.67
C ILE A 93 -18.73 5.75 -6.31
N LEU A 94 -19.78 4.92 -6.26
CA LEU A 94 -19.80 3.61 -6.93
C LEU A 94 -19.69 3.76 -8.46
N GLN A 95 -20.41 4.70 -9.08
CA GLN A 95 -20.35 4.91 -10.53
C GLN A 95 -18.96 5.38 -10.99
N LYS A 96 -18.24 6.18 -10.18
CA LYS A 96 -16.85 6.55 -10.48
C LYS A 96 -15.89 5.38 -10.31
N TYR A 97 -16.11 4.49 -9.34
CA TYR A 97 -15.33 3.24 -9.20
C TYR A 97 -15.55 2.28 -10.38
N SER A 98 -16.79 2.13 -10.86
CA SER A 98 -17.12 1.28 -12.02
C SER A 98 -16.35 1.65 -13.29
N CYS A 99 -16.05 2.95 -13.48
CA CYS A 99 -15.27 3.43 -14.63
C CYS A 99 -13.75 3.42 -14.43
N SER A 100 -13.21 2.88 -13.32
CA SER A 100 -11.79 3.04 -12.98
C SER A 100 -10.81 2.14 -13.74
N ARG A 101 -11.31 1.05 -14.32
CA ARG A 101 -10.52 0.00 -14.96
C ARG A 101 -11.17 -0.44 -16.26
N THR A 102 -10.34 -0.69 -17.27
CA THR A 102 -10.73 -1.48 -18.43
C THR A 102 -10.33 -2.95 -18.19
N ALA A 103 -11.05 -3.87 -18.80
CA ALA A 103 -10.76 -5.30 -18.72
C ALA A 103 -10.64 -5.87 -20.14
N PHE A 104 -9.66 -6.75 -20.37
CA PHE A 104 -9.42 -7.37 -21.67
C PHE A 104 -9.06 -8.85 -21.51
N THR A 105 -9.28 -9.64 -22.57
CA THR A 105 -8.85 -11.04 -22.61
C THR A 105 -7.44 -11.13 -23.17
N GLY A 106 -6.54 -11.84 -22.48
CA GLY A 106 -5.19 -12.13 -22.98
C GLY A 106 -5.15 -13.38 -23.84
N LEU A 107 -5.70 -14.48 -23.33
CA LEU A 107 -5.86 -15.76 -24.01
C LEU A 107 -7.30 -16.25 -23.83
N PRO A 108 -7.89 -16.95 -24.82
CA PRO A 108 -9.18 -17.60 -24.61
C PRO A 108 -9.08 -18.61 -23.45
N SER A 109 -10.15 -18.70 -22.65
CA SER A 109 -10.25 -19.51 -21.41
C SER A 109 -9.44 -19.07 -20.18
N LEU A 110 -8.71 -17.95 -20.22
CA LEU A 110 -8.08 -17.35 -19.03
C LEU A 110 -8.93 -16.23 -18.41
N LEU A 111 -8.70 -15.92 -17.13
CA LEU A 111 -9.31 -14.76 -16.45
C LEU A 111 -8.91 -13.44 -17.13
N LEU A 112 -9.83 -12.47 -17.15
CA LEU A 112 -9.59 -11.15 -17.74
C LEU A 112 -8.46 -10.41 -17.03
N LEU A 113 -7.63 -9.74 -17.83
CA LEU A 113 -6.59 -8.82 -17.37
C LEU A 113 -7.19 -7.43 -17.20
N TYR A 114 -6.84 -6.75 -16.09
CA TYR A 114 -7.31 -5.40 -15.79
C TYR A 114 -6.23 -4.36 -16.08
N ALA A 115 -6.57 -3.35 -16.88
CA ALA A 115 -5.75 -2.18 -17.10
C ALA A 115 -6.34 -0.96 -16.36
N CYS A 116 -5.46 -0.14 -15.78
CA CYS A 116 -5.83 1.11 -15.14
C CYS A 116 -5.23 2.24 -15.99
N PRO A 117 -6.00 2.97 -16.82
CA PRO A 117 -5.45 4.05 -17.63
C PRO A 117 -4.80 5.13 -16.75
N LEU A 118 -3.76 5.80 -17.26
CA LEU A 118 -3.18 7.00 -16.65
C LEU A 118 -3.77 8.25 -17.30
N ARG A 119 -3.74 9.37 -16.56
CA ARG A 119 -4.13 10.71 -17.05
C ARG A 119 -2.91 11.54 -17.53
N ASN A 120 -1.71 11.04 -17.28
CA ASN A 120 -0.42 11.67 -17.56
C ASN A 120 0.20 11.08 -18.83
#